data_AF-A0A2G9S544-F1
#
_entry.id   AF-A0A2G9S544-F1
#
_cell.length_a   1.000
_cell.length_b   1.000
_cell.length_c   1.000
_cell.angle_alpha   90.00
_cell.angle_beta   90.00
_cell.angle_gamma   90.00
#
_symmetry.space_group_name_H-M   'P 1'
#
loop_
_entity.id
_entity.type
_entity.pdbx_description
1 polymer ?
#
loop_
_entity_poly.entity_id
_entity_poly.type
_entity_poly.pdbx_seq_one_letter_code
_entity_poly.pdbx_strand_id
1 'polypeptide(L)'
;MQDIFLFITRQLKGLEDTKSPQFNRYFYLLENLAWVKSYNICFELEDCNEIFIQLFKTLFSNLNKQAFDLAKVLLKRTVQTIEPCIANFFNQVLVLGKSSVSDLSEHVFDLIQELFAIDPNLLVSVMPQLEFKLKSNDGEERLAVVKLLAKLFGSKDSDLANQNRPLWQCFLGRFNDIHVPVRLESVKFASHCLMNHPDLAKDLTGP
;
A
#
# COMPACT_ATOMS: atom_id res chain seq x y z
N MET A 1 15.64 21.66 -4.49
CA MET A 1 16.00 20.22 -4.62
C MET A 1 14.76 19.37 -4.90
N GLN A 2 13.65 19.59 -4.18
CA GLN A 2 12.33 19.01 -4.47
C GLN A 2 11.89 19.13 -5.94
N ASP A 3 12.02 20.32 -6.55
CA ASP A 3 11.65 20.54 -7.96
C ASP A 3 12.36 19.60 -8.94
N ILE A 4 13.61 19.22 -8.64
CA ILE A 4 14.38 18.31 -9.47
C ILE A 4 13.75 16.91 -9.42
N PHE A 5 13.36 16.44 -8.24
CA PHE A 5 12.72 15.13 -8.09
C PHE A 5 11.30 15.11 -8.63
N LEU A 6 10.56 16.21 -8.51
CA LEU A 6 9.26 16.36 -9.17
C LEU A 6 9.43 16.35 -10.69
N PHE A 7 10.42 17.07 -11.21
CA PHE A 7 10.75 17.06 -12.64
C PHE A 7 11.13 15.66 -13.12
N ILE A 8 12.05 14.98 -12.43
CA ILE A 8 12.47 13.60 -12.74
C ILE A 8 11.26 12.66 -12.74
N THR A 9 10.43 12.72 -11.70
CA THR A 9 9.21 11.91 -11.60
C THR A 9 8.27 12.17 -12.77
N ARG A 10 8.08 13.43 -13.18
CA ARG A 10 7.25 13.77 -14.35
C ARG A 10 7.82 13.20 -15.66
N GLN A 11 9.15 13.11 -15.81
CA GLN A 11 9.76 12.49 -16.99
C GLN A 11 9.44 11.00 -17.09
N LEU A 12 9.20 10.31 -15.97
CA LEU A 12 8.85 8.88 -15.98
C LEU A 12 7.50 8.60 -16.65
N LYS A 13 6.62 9.59 -16.82
CA LYS A 13 5.40 9.44 -17.64
C LYS A 13 5.70 9.08 -19.10
N GLY A 14 6.88 9.42 -19.60
CA GLY A 14 7.32 9.02 -20.93
C GLY A 14 7.47 7.49 -21.13
N LEU A 15 7.40 6.70 -20.05
CA LEU A 15 7.40 5.24 -20.10
C LEU A 15 6.06 4.63 -20.58
N GLU A 16 5.00 5.42 -20.66
CA GLU A 16 3.70 5.00 -21.21
C GLU A 16 3.78 4.79 -22.73
N ASP A 17 4.52 5.64 -23.45
CA ASP A 17 4.71 5.51 -24.90
C ASP A 17 5.95 4.68 -25.25
N THR A 18 5.77 3.36 -25.30
CA THR A 18 6.82 2.40 -25.71
C THR A 18 7.32 2.58 -27.15
N LYS A 19 6.61 3.35 -28.00
CA LYS A 19 6.99 3.61 -29.40
C LYS A 19 7.75 4.92 -29.56
N SER A 20 7.80 5.75 -28.52
CA SER A 20 8.54 7.01 -28.53
C SER A 20 10.03 6.78 -28.80
N PRO A 21 10.69 7.58 -29.66
CA PRO A 21 12.14 7.56 -29.82
C PRO A 21 12.89 7.90 -28.52
N GLN A 22 12.20 8.53 -27.55
CA GLN A 22 12.76 8.89 -26.25
C GLN A 22 12.57 7.78 -25.20
N PHE A 23 11.82 6.71 -25.48
CA PHE A 23 11.52 5.64 -24.52
C PHE A 23 12.77 5.10 -23.82
N ASN A 24 13.82 4.79 -24.59
CA ASN A 24 15.08 4.27 -24.03
C ASN A 24 15.73 5.23 -23.02
N ARG A 25 15.53 6.55 -23.17
CA ARG A 25 16.05 7.54 -22.22
C ARG A 25 15.26 7.54 -20.93
N TYR A 26 13.93 7.43 -21.01
CA TYR A 26 13.06 7.34 -19.83
C TYR A 26 13.29 6.03 -19.08
N PHE A 27 13.48 4.93 -19.81
CA PHE A 27 13.78 3.62 -19.24
C PHE A 27 15.13 3.63 -18.51
N TYR A 28 16.18 4.15 -19.16
CA TYR A 28 17.49 4.32 -18.54
C TYR A 28 17.44 5.22 -17.31
N LEU A 29 16.65 6.30 -17.34
CA LEU A 29 16.43 7.13 -16.16
C LEU A 29 15.83 6.31 -15.01
N LEU A 30 14.76 5.55 -15.24
CA LEU A 30 14.16 4.70 -14.21
C LEU A 30 15.14 3.66 -13.67
N GLU A 31 15.92 3.02 -14.54
CA GLU A 31 16.97 2.10 -14.11
C GLU A 31 17.94 2.81 -13.17
N ASN A 32 18.49 3.97 -13.56
CA ASN A 32 19.41 4.70 -12.70
C ASN A 32 18.78 5.09 -11.36
N LEU A 33 17.52 5.49 -11.35
CA LEU A 33 16.82 5.79 -10.10
C LEU A 33 16.66 4.55 -9.22
N ALA A 34 16.36 3.39 -9.81
CA ALA A 34 16.23 2.13 -9.08
C ALA A 34 17.58 1.67 -8.50
N TRP A 35 18.69 1.96 -9.17
CA TRP A 35 20.02 1.49 -8.75
C TRP A 35 20.78 2.48 -7.88
N VAL A 36 20.53 3.77 -8.02
CA VAL A 36 21.18 4.83 -7.25
C VAL A 36 20.25 5.30 -6.14
N LYS A 37 20.76 5.47 -4.91
CA LYS A 37 20.00 5.94 -3.73
C LYS A 37 19.60 7.42 -3.81
N SER A 38 19.44 7.99 -5.00
CA SER A 38 19.15 9.41 -5.22
C SER A 38 17.86 9.85 -4.52
N TYR A 39 16.83 8.99 -4.48
CA TYR A 39 15.58 9.27 -3.79
C TYR A 39 15.69 9.24 -2.26
N ASN A 40 16.75 8.67 -1.68
CA ASN A 40 16.95 8.70 -0.23
C ASN A 40 17.20 10.14 0.27
N ILE A 41 17.91 10.96 -0.51
CA ILE A 41 18.11 12.38 -0.19
C ILE A 41 16.80 13.16 -0.33
N CYS A 42 15.91 12.71 -1.22
CA CYS A 42 14.67 13.41 -1.53
C CYS A 42 13.63 13.27 -0.42
N PHE A 43 13.45 12.08 0.14
CA PHE A 43 12.48 11.88 1.22
C PHE A 43 12.99 12.39 2.59
N GLU A 44 14.24 12.87 2.66
CA GLU A 44 14.77 13.65 3.80
C GLU A 44 14.40 15.15 3.72
N LEU A 45 13.85 15.62 2.59
CA LEU A 45 13.42 17.01 2.41
C LEU A 45 12.05 17.28 3.06
N GLU A 46 11.83 18.53 3.48
CA GLU A 46 10.50 19.04 3.85
C GLU A 46 9.53 18.82 2.66
N ASP A 47 8.29 18.41 2.96
CA ASP A 47 7.21 18.14 1.99
C ASP A 47 7.41 16.96 0.99
N CYS A 48 8.05 15.88 1.46
CA CYS A 48 8.19 14.62 0.72
C CYS A 48 6.88 13.97 0.24
N ASN A 49 5.73 14.37 0.81
CA ASN A 49 4.41 13.84 0.47
C ASN A 49 4.03 14.12 -0.98
N GLU A 50 4.34 15.31 -1.51
CA GLU A 50 4.00 15.65 -2.90
C GLU A 50 4.81 14.80 -3.88
N ILE A 51 6.10 14.60 -3.58
CA ILE A 51 6.99 13.73 -4.36
C ILE A 51 6.50 12.28 -4.31
N PHE A 52 6.11 11.80 -3.13
CA PHE A 52 5.51 10.48 -2.97
C PHE A 52 4.23 10.34 -3.82
N ILE A 53 3.28 11.26 -3.70
CA ILE A 53 2.01 11.25 -4.45
C ILE A 53 2.29 11.25 -5.96
N GLN A 54 3.19 12.13 -6.42
CA GLN A 54 3.52 12.22 -7.85
C GLN A 54 4.25 10.98 -8.37
N LEU A 55 5.13 10.39 -7.55
CA LEU A 55 5.83 9.15 -7.89
C LEU A 55 4.82 8.02 -8.03
N PHE A 56 3.96 7.82 -7.04
CA PHE A 56 2.94 6.78 -7.08
C PHE A 56 1.97 6.97 -8.24
N LYS A 57 1.46 8.18 -8.47
CA LYS A 57 0.63 8.45 -9.65
C LYS A 57 1.30 8.04 -10.95
N THR A 58 2.62 8.23 -11.07
CA THR A 58 3.37 7.91 -12.29
C THR A 58 3.73 6.43 -12.39
N LEU A 59 4.02 5.77 -11.27
CA LEU A 59 4.37 4.34 -11.26
C LEU A 59 3.14 3.43 -11.45
N PHE A 60 1.98 3.88 -11.00
CA PHE A 60 0.72 3.16 -11.12
C PHE A 60 -0.14 3.63 -12.31
N SER A 61 0.32 4.62 -13.11
CA SER A 61 -0.32 5.00 -14.37
C SER A 61 0.23 4.18 -15.53
N ASN A 62 -0.60 3.32 -16.13
CA ASN A 62 -0.44 2.71 -17.46
C ASN A 62 1.00 2.36 -17.90
N LEU A 63 1.86 1.91 -16.97
CA LEU A 63 3.21 1.52 -17.29
C LEU A 63 3.20 0.17 -18.00
N ASN A 64 4.08 0.03 -18.99
CA ASN A 64 4.38 -1.29 -19.53
C ASN A 64 5.01 -2.17 -18.43
N LYS A 65 4.89 -3.49 -18.60
CA LYS A 65 5.32 -4.48 -17.59
C LYS A 65 6.77 -4.30 -17.12
N GLN A 66 7.70 -4.02 -18.04
CA GLN A 66 9.12 -3.89 -17.70
C GLN A 66 9.40 -2.63 -16.87
N ALA A 67 8.78 -1.50 -17.25
CA ALA A 67 8.86 -0.27 -16.47
C ALA A 67 8.24 -0.46 -15.07
N PHE A 68 7.12 -1.17 -14.98
CA PHE A 68 6.50 -1.48 -13.70
C PHE A 68 7.39 -2.37 -12.81
N ASP A 69 8.07 -3.38 -13.37
CA ASP A 69 8.98 -4.22 -12.60
C ASP A 69 10.19 -3.41 -12.06
N LEU A 70 10.74 -2.48 -12.84
CA LEU A 70 11.78 -1.57 -12.35
C LEU A 70 11.27 -0.60 -11.29
N ALA A 71 10.03 -0.10 -11.44
CA ALA A 71 9.38 0.75 -10.44
C ALA A 71 9.27 0.03 -9.08
N LYS A 72 8.97 -1.27 -9.08
CA LYS A 72 8.98 -2.08 -7.86
C LYS A 72 10.37 -2.16 -7.24
N VAL A 73 11.42 -2.35 -8.05
CA VAL A 73 12.81 -2.39 -7.57
C VAL A 73 13.18 -1.05 -6.92
N LEU A 74 12.80 0.07 -7.53
CA LEU A 74 12.98 1.41 -6.96
C LEU A 74 12.32 1.51 -5.58
N LEU A 75 11.01 1.20 -5.48
CA LEU A 75 10.26 1.29 -4.22
C LEU A 75 10.85 0.42 -3.11
N LYS A 76 11.25 -0.81 -3.43
CA LYS A 76 11.90 -1.72 -2.45
C LYS A 76 13.20 -1.17 -1.90
N ARG A 77 13.99 -0.52 -2.75
CA ARG A 77 15.32 0.00 -2.38
C ARG A 77 15.25 1.30 -1.60
N THR A 78 14.17 2.06 -1.76
CA THR A 78 13.94 3.32 -1.05
C THR A 78 13.03 3.15 0.17
N VAL A 79 12.67 1.92 0.54
CA VAL A 79 11.71 1.61 1.63
C VAL A 79 12.02 2.40 2.90
N GLN A 80 13.26 2.38 3.39
CA GLN A 80 13.64 3.04 4.65
C GLN A 80 13.42 4.55 4.64
N THR A 81 13.39 5.17 3.47
CA THR A 81 13.27 6.62 3.33
C THR A 81 11.86 7.04 2.90
N ILE A 82 11.16 6.23 2.09
CA ILE A 82 9.81 6.54 1.61
C ILE A 82 8.72 6.18 2.63
N GLU A 83 9.01 5.25 3.54
CA GLU A 83 8.06 4.73 4.52
C GLU A 83 7.42 5.82 5.42
N PRO A 84 8.18 6.82 5.94
CA PRO A 84 7.56 7.93 6.68
C PRO A 84 6.56 8.75 5.84
N CYS A 85 6.83 8.95 4.54
CA CYS A 85 5.94 9.68 3.64
C CYS A 85 4.68 8.85 3.34
N ILE A 86 4.83 7.53 3.16
CA ILE A 86 3.72 6.58 3.05
C ILE A 86 2.84 6.66 4.31
N ALA A 87 3.46 6.52 5.49
CA ALA A 87 2.78 6.51 6.77
C ALA A 87 2.03 7.83 7.00
N ASN A 88 2.65 8.98 6.69
CA ASN A 88 2.00 10.27 6.83
C ASN A 88 0.83 10.45 5.86
N PHE A 89 0.98 10.08 4.58
CA PHE A 89 -0.12 10.14 3.61
C PHE A 89 -1.32 9.33 4.09
N PHE A 90 -1.11 8.05 4.45
CA PHE A 90 -2.19 7.21 4.94
C PHE A 90 -2.78 7.71 6.26
N ASN A 91 -1.97 8.32 7.13
CA ASN A 91 -2.49 8.91 8.37
C ASN A 91 -3.43 10.10 8.08
N GLN A 92 -3.09 10.96 7.12
CA GLN A 92 -3.97 12.06 6.72
C GLN A 92 -5.31 11.54 6.18
N VAL A 93 -5.28 10.51 5.34
CA VAL A 93 -6.48 9.98 4.68
C VAL A 93 -7.30 9.08 5.60
N LEU A 94 -6.68 8.04 6.18
CA LEU A 94 -7.36 7.04 7.01
C LEU A 94 -7.74 7.60 8.38
N VAL A 95 -6.78 8.17 9.11
CA VAL A 95 -6.99 8.55 10.51
C VAL A 95 -7.65 9.92 10.63
N LEU A 96 -7.14 10.91 9.90
CA LEU A 96 -7.63 12.30 9.98
C LEU A 96 -8.80 12.59 9.04
N GLY A 97 -9.15 11.67 8.13
CA GLY A 97 -10.28 11.83 7.20
C GLY A 97 -10.08 12.93 6.15
N LYS A 98 -8.85 13.37 5.90
CA LYS A 98 -8.54 14.41 4.91
C LYS A 98 -8.49 13.82 3.52
N SER A 99 -9.65 13.67 2.87
CA SER A 99 -9.75 13.17 1.50
C SER A 99 -9.20 14.14 0.45
N SER A 100 -9.14 15.45 0.73
CA SER A 100 -8.68 16.49 -0.20
C SER A 100 -7.16 16.56 -0.42
N VAL A 101 -6.38 15.66 0.19
CA VAL A 101 -4.91 15.65 0.06
C VAL A 101 -4.46 15.36 -1.37
N SER A 102 -5.15 14.47 -2.07
CA SER A 102 -4.93 14.13 -3.48
C SER A 102 -6.06 13.24 -4.00
N ASP A 103 -6.23 13.17 -5.33
CA ASP A 103 -7.09 12.16 -5.97
C ASP A 103 -6.71 10.70 -5.62
N LEU A 104 -5.46 10.42 -5.17
CA LEU A 104 -5.07 9.10 -4.67
C LEU A 104 -5.87 8.69 -3.42
N SER A 105 -6.41 9.65 -2.65
CA SER A 105 -7.21 9.37 -1.46
C SER A 105 -8.45 8.53 -1.78
N GLU A 106 -9.01 8.67 -2.98
CA GLU A 106 -10.18 7.90 -3.43
C GLU A 106 -9.84 6.42 -3.67
N HIS A 107 -8.55 6.12 -3.89
CA HIS A 107 -8.02 4.80 -4.18
C HIS A 107 -7.16 4.23 -3.05
N VAL A 108 -7.31 4.76 -1.83
CA VAL A 108 -6.42 4.46 -0.69
C VAL A 108 -6.28 2.96 -0.39
N PHE A 109 -7.37 2.21 -0.47
CA PHE A 109 -7.36 0.77 -0.19
C PHE A 109 -6.77 -0.07 -1.33
N ASP A 110 -6.90 0.37 -2.58
CA ASP A 110 -6.26 -0.27 -3.72
C ASP A 110 -4.75 -0.01 -3.69
N LEU A 111 -4.36 1.20 -3.31
CA LEU A 111 -2.96 1.56 -3.11
C LEU A 111 -2.28 0.70 -2.03
N ILE A 112 -2.96 0.44 -0.92
CA ILE A 112 -2.44 -0.46 0.13
C ILE A 112 -2.27 -1.88 -0.41
N GLN A 113 -3.23 -2.40 -1.19
CA GLN A 113 -3.11 -3.74 -1.78
C GLN A 113 -1.92 -3.84 -2.72
N GLU A 114 -1.75 -2.85 -3.61
CA GLU A 114 -0.64 -2.80 -4.54
C GLU A 114 0.71 -2.70 -3.82
N LEU A 115 0.82 -1.82 -2.83
CA LEU A 115 2.02 -1.68 -1.99
C LEU A 115 2.37 -2.98 -1.27
N PHE A 116 1.37 -3.66 -0.71
CA PHE A 116 1.56 -4.94 -0.03
C PHE A 116 2.06 -6.02 -0.98
N ALA A 117 1.53 -6.06 -2.21
CA ALA A 117 1.97 -7.00 -3.25
C ALA A 117 3.39 -6.71 -3.74
N ILE A 118 3.85 -5.46 -3.67
CA ILE A 118 5.23 -5.09 -3.97
C ILE A 118 6.14 -5.55 -2.85
N ASP A 119 5.95 -5.02 -1.64
CA ASP A 119 6.73 -5.33 -0.45
C ASP A 119 5.94 -4.96 0.82
N PRO A 120 5.53 -5.92 1.65
CA PRO A 120 4.82 -5.66 2.91
C PRO A 120 5.56 -4.69 3.84
N ASN A 121 6.89 -4.61 3.75
CA ASN A 121 7.68 -3.68 4.58
C ASN A 121 7.37 -2.20 4.30
N LEU A 122 6.83 -1.87 3.12
CA LEU A 122 6.40 -0.51 2.77
C LEU A 122 5.22 -0.02 3.63
N LEU A 123 4.52 -0.94 4.30
CA LEU A 123 3.28 -0.64 5.01
C LEU A 123 3.36 -0.88 6.51
N VAL A 124 4.55 -1.15 7.06
CA VAL A 124 4.70 -1.50 8.48
C VAL A 124 4.11 -0.43 9.40
N SER A 125 4.37 0.86 9.18
CA SER A 125 3.76 1.93 10.00
C SER A 125 2.34 2.33 9.56
N VAL A 126 1.80 1.70 8.51
CA VAL A 126 0.39 1.84 8.12
C VAL A 126 -0.49 0.85 8.88
N MET A 127 0.06 -0.29 9.31
CA MET A 127 -0.70 -1.32 10.03
C MET A 127 -1.42 -0.80 11.28
N PRO A 128 -0.81 0.02 12.16
CA PRO A 128 -1.50 0.58 13.32
C PRO A 128 -2.68 1.50 12.93
N GLN A 129 -2.61 2.14 11.77
CA GLN A 129 -3.67 3.01 11.26
C GLN A 129 -4.88 2.20 10.81
N LEU A 130 -4.65 1.03 10.18
CA LEU A 130 -5.70 0.07 9.86
C LEU A 130 -6.33 -0.52 11.13
N GLU A 131 -5.51 -0.86 12.14
CA GLU A 131 -6.02 -1.32 13.44
C GLU A 131 -6.91 -0.25 14.10
N PHE A 132 -6.49 1.01 14.07
CA PHE A 132 -7.29 2.12 14.56
C PHE A 132 -8.64 2.20 13.84
N LYS A 133 -8.65 2.10 12.51
CA LYS A 133 -9.90 2.19 11.72
C LYS A 133 -10.82 0.98 11.90
N LEU A 134 -10.29 -0.21 12.20
CA LEU A 134 -11.11 -1.36 12.63
C LEU A 134 -11.89 -1.08 13.94
N LYS A 135 -11.45 -0.11 14.75
CA LYS A 135 -12.10 0.30 15.99
C LYS A 135 -13.01 1.52 15.80
N SER A 136 -13.24 1.97 14.57
CA SER A 136 -14.16 3.08 14.28
C SER A 136 -15.57 2.78 14.78
N ASN A 137 -16.29 3.84 15.18
CA ASN A 137 -17.70 3.73 15.53
C ASN A 137 -18.59 3.56 14.28
N ASP A 138 -18.10 3.92 13.10
CA ASP A 138 -18.81 3.77 11.83
C ASP A 138 -18.68 2.34 11.28
N GLY A 139 -19.81 1.68 11.05
CA GLY A 139 -19.86 0.31 10.52
C GLY A 139 -19.36 0.16 9.09
N GLU A 140 -19.50 1.19 8.25
CA GLU A 140 -19.03 1.19 6.86
C GLU A 140 -17.51 1.38 6.78
N GLU A 141 -16.94 2.25 7.62
CA GLU A 141 -15.48 2.37 7.72
C GLU A 141 -14.84 1.04 8.14
N ARG A 142 -15.41 0.40 9.17
CA ARG A 142 -14.95 -0.93 9.61
C ARG A 142 -15.07 -1.97 8.49
N LEU A 143 -16.19 -1.97 7.76
CA LEU A 143 -16.41 -2.90 6.65
C LEU A 143 -15.35 -2.74 5.55
N ALA A 144 -15.03 -1.50 5.17
CA ALA A 144 -14.02 -1.22 4.16
C ALA A 144 -12.64 -1.78 4.57
N VAL A 145 -12.24 -1.58 5.82
CA VAL A 145 -10.96 -2.08 6.35
C VAL A 145 -10.96 -3.61 6.47
N VAL A 146 -12.09 -4.22 6.89
CA VAL A 146 -12.21 -5.68 6.94
C VAL A 146 -12.07 -6.31 5.55
N LYS A 147 -12.70 -5.72 4.52
CA LYS A 147 -12.53 -6.18 3.13
C LYS A 147 -11.07 -6.11 2.67
N LEU A 148 -10.36 -5.03 3.00
CA LEU A 148 -8.94 -4.89 2.69
C LEU A 148 -8.13 -5.98 3.41
N LEU A 149 -8.25 -6.08 4.74
CA LEU A 149 -7.46 -7.00 5.55
C LEU A 149 -7.75 -8.46 5.21
N ALA A 150 -8.99 -8.81 4.85
CA ALA A 150 -9.33 -10.14 4.35
C ALA A 150 -8.48 -10.53 3.13
N LYS A 151 -8.25 -9.59 2.21
CA LYS A 151 -7.36 -9.82 1.05
C LYS A 151 -5.90 -9.93 1.47
N LEU A 152 -5.43 -9.06 2.36
CA LEU A 152 -4.02 -9.04 2.79
C LEU A 152 -3.65 -10.31 3.57
N PHE A 153 -4.46 -10.69 4.57
CA PHE A 153 -4.26 -11.94 5.32
C PHE A 153 -4.52 -13.17 4.45
N GLY A 154 -5.48 -13.11 3.52
CA GLY A 154 -5.88 -14.24 2.69
C GLY A 154 -4.93 -14.53 1.52
N SER A 155 -4.06 -13.60 1.16
CA SER A 155 -3.10 -13.79 0.05
C SER A 155 -2.15 -14.96 0.33
N LYS A 156 -1.92 -15.82 -0.66
CA LYS A 156 -1.23 -17.11 -0.52
C LYS A 156 0.13 -17.04 0.18
N ASP A 157 0.92 -16.01 -0.12
CA ASP A 157 2.28 -15.86 0.42
C ASP A 157 2.34 -14.87 1.61
N SER A 158 1.18 -14.53 2.18
CA SER A 158 1.09 -13.57 3.29
C SER A 158 1.44 -14.22 4.61
N ASP A 159 2.40 -13.62 5.33
CA ASP A 159 2.72 -13.94 6.72
C ASP A 159 2.27 -12.82 7.68
N LEU A 160 1.40 -11.92 7.19
CA LEU A 160 0.98 -10.73 7.93
C LEU A 160 0.32 -11.07 9.27
N ALA A 161 -0.41 -12.19 9.33
CA ALA A 161 -1.08 -12.63 10.56
C ALA A 161 -0.07 -12.93 11.67
N ASN A 162 1.10 -13.49 11.34
CA ASN A 162 2.17 -13.77 12.30
C ASN A 162 3.03 -12.53 12.58
N GLN A 163 3.30 -11.72 11.56
CA GLN A 163 4.12 -10.51 11.67
C GLN A 163 3.44 -9.41 12.48
N ASN A 164 2.11 -9.31 12.40
CA ASN A 164 1.33 -8.31 13.13
C ASN A 164 0.18 -8.94 13.91
N ARG A 165 0.54 -9.64 14.99
CA ARG A 165 -0.42 -10.27 15.90
C ARG A 165 -1.49 -9.30 16.45
N PRO A 166 -1.18 -8.05 16.86
CA PRO A 166 -2.20 -7.11 17.32
C PRO A 166 -3.28 -6.82 16.27
N LEU A 167 -2.88 -6.52 15.03
CA LEU A 167 -3.81 -6.28 13.93
C LEU A 167 -4.65 -7.53 13.63
N TRP A 168 -4.01 -8.70 13.60
CA TRP A 168 -4.69 -9.99 13.39
C TRP A 168 -5.75 -10.25 14.46
N GLN A 169 -5.42 -10.09 15.74
CA GLN A 169 -6.37 -10.26 16.84
C GLN A 169 -7.53 -9.27 16.75
N CYS A 170 -7.25 -8.01 16.38
CA CYS A 170 -8.30 -7.01 16.18
C CYS A 170 -9.26 -7.42 15.05
N PHE A 171 -8.71 -7.94 13.96
CA PHE A 171 -9.46 -8.48 12.83
C PHE A 171 -10.33 -9.70 13.22
N LEU A 172 -9.79 -10.66 13.98
CA LEU A 172 -10.57 -11.80 14.49
C LEU A 172 -11.74 -11.38 15.37
N GLY A 173 -11.59 -10.30 16.14
CA GLY A 173 -12.71 -9.73 16.89
C GLY A 173 -13.90 -9.29 16.02
N ARG A 174 -13.69 -9.07 14.71
CA ARG A 174 -14.75 -8.63 13.78
C ARG A 174 -15.74 -9.73 13.39
N PHE A 175 -15.44 -11.00 13.68
CA PHE A 175 -16.43 -12.09 13.57
C PHE A 175 -17.65 -11.85 14.48
N ASN A 176 -17.47 -11.09 15.57
CA ASN A 176 -18.51 -10.70 16.51
C ASN A 176 -18.88 -9.21 16.41
N ASP A 177 -18.57 -8.53 15.30
CA ASP A 177 -18.87 -7.10 15.13
C ASP A 177 -20.38 -6.83 15.20
N ILE A 178 -20.80 -5.69 15.75
CA ILE A 178 -22.22 -5.30 15.81
C ILE A 178 -22.85 -5.14 14.42
N HIS A 179 -22.06 -4.73 13.43
CA HIS A 179 -22.52 -4.44 12.08
C HIS A 179 -22.56 -5.72 11.24
N VAL A 180 -23.76 -6.13 10.80
CA VAL A 180 -23.98 -7.41 10.09
C VAL A 180 -23.08 -7.56 8.85
N PRO A 181 -22.94 -6.56 7.96
CA PRO A 181 -22.05 -6.67 6.80
C PRO A 181 -20.59 -7.01 7.16
N VAL A 182 -20.10 -6.50 8.28
CA VAL A 182 -18.73 -6.78 8.75
C VAL A 182 -18.58 -8.26 9.07
N ARG A 183 -19.52 -8.82 9.85
CA ARG A 183 -19.51 -10.25 10.20
C ARG A 183 -19.60 -11.15 8.97
N LEU A 184 -20.47 -10.80 8.01
CA LEU A 184 -20.61 -11.54 6.76
C LEU A 184 -19.29 -11.60 5.99
N GLU A 185 -18.55 -10.49 5.95
CA GLU A 185 -17.26 -10.45 5.28
C GLU A 185 -16.19 -11.26 6.01
N SER A 186 -16.14 -11.19 7.35
CA SER A 186 -15.25 -12.03 8.16
C SER A 186 -15.48 -13.53 7.95
N VAL A 187 -16.74 -13.97 7.86
CA VAL A 187 -17.08 -15.38 7.59
C VAL A 187 -16.64 -15.82 6.19
N LYS A 188 -16.86 -14.99 5.16
CA LYS A 188 -16.37 -15.27 3.80
C LYS A 188 -14.85 -15.42 3.78
N PHE A 189 -14.15 -14.55 4.49
CA PHE A 189 -12.71 -14.63 4.63
C PHE A 189 -12.25 -15.96 5.21
N ALA A 190 -12.87 -16.46 6.29
CA ALA A 190 -12.47 -17.71 6.93
C ALA A 190 -12.42 -18.88 5.93
N SER A 191 -13.45 -19.01 5.09
CA SER A 191 -13.49 -20.07 4.08
C SER A 191 -12.35 -19.97 3.07
N HIS A 192 -11.98 -18.75 2.65
CA HIS A 192 -10.91 -18.54 1.69
C HIS A 192 -9.52 -18.70 2.33
N CYS A 193 -9.34 -18.15 3.52
CA CYS A 193 -8.10 -18.17 4.28
C CYS A 193 -7.64 -19.60 4.56
N LEU A 194 -8.54 -20.48 5.00
CA LEU A 194 -8.21 -21.88 5.30
C LEU A 194 -7.66 -22.67 4.11
N MET A 195 -7.95 -22.27 2.88
CA MET A 195 -7.37 -22.91 1.69
C MET A 195 -5.90 -22.52 1.48
N ASN A 196 -5.54 -21.29 1.82
CA ASN A 196 -4.20 -20.73 1.59
C ASN A 196 -3.31 -20.85 2.83
N HIS A 197 -3.88 -20.75 4.03
CA HIS A 197 -3.22 -20.70 5.33
C HIS A 197 -3.85 -21.67 6.34
N PRO A 198 -3.65 -23.00 6.17
CA PRO A 198 -4.17 -23.99 7.11
C PRO A 198 -3.63 -23.83 8.54
N ASP A 199 -2.48 -23.19 8.70
CA ASP A 199 -1.85 -22.89 9.99
C ASP A 199 -2.69 -21.92 10.85
N LEU A 200 -3.46 -21.04 10.21
CA LEU A 200 -4.36 -20.11 10.89
C LEU A 200 -5.69 -20.74 11.32
N ALA A 201 -5.91 -22.03 11.03
CA ALA A 201 -7.18 -22.69 11.32
C ALA A 201 -7.58 -22.62 12.80
N LYS A 202 -6.62 -22.82 13.71
CA LYS A 202 -6.87 -22.77 15.16
C LYS A 202 -7.40 -21.41 15.61
N ASP A 203 -6.89 -20.34 15.02
CA ASP A 203 -7.31 -18.97 15.34
C ASP A 203 -8.73 -18.69 14.81
N LEU A 204 -9.13 -19.33 13.70
CA LEU A 204 -10.41 -19.11 13.03
C LEU A 204 -11.55 -20.01 13.51
N THR A 205 -11.25 -21.23 13.95
CA THR A 205 -12.27 -22.17 14.44
C THR A 205 -12.55 -22.03 15.92
N GLY A 206 -11.72 -21.26 16.64
CA GLY A 206 -11.74 -21.20 18.10
C GLY A 206 -11.38 -22.55 18.76
N PRO A 207 -11.16 -22.55 20.09
CA PRO A 207 -11.33 -23.75 20.90
C PRO A 207 -12.80 -24.21 20.96
#